data_AF-A0A495ZLQ0-F1
#
_entry.id   AF-A0A495ZLQ0-F1
#
_cell.length_a   1.000
_cell.length_b   1.000
_cell.length_c   1.000
_cell.angle_alpha   90.00
_cell.angle_beta   90.00
_cell.angle_gamma   90.00
#
_symmetry.space_group_name_H-M   'P 1'
#
loop_
_entity.id
_entity.type
_entity.pdbx_description
1 polymer ?
#
loop_
_entity_poly.entity_id
_entity_poly.type
_entity_poly.pdbx_seq_one_letter_code
_entity_poly.pdbx_strand_id
1 'polypeptide(L)' 'MAKRRRFTPEFKAELVFEVLSGVSSQAEVCRRHNLNENQLSEWKRHLLEN' A
#
# COMPACT_ATOMS: atom_id res chain seq x y z
N MET A 1 -21.56 -7.24 9.80
CA MET A 1 -20.96 -5.98 9.30
C MET A 1 -19.45 -6.18 9.19
N ALA A 2 -18.87 -6.13 7.99
CA ALA A 2 -17.43 -6.37 7.82
C ALA A 2 -16.63 -5.25 8.51
N LYS A 3 -15.75 -5.62 9.45
CA LYS A 3 -14.88 -4.69 10.18
C LYS A 3 -13.93 -4.06 9.15
N ARG A 4 -14.21 -2.81 8.75
CA ARG A 4 -13.33 -2.07 7.82
C ARG A 4 -11.94 -1.98 8.44
N ARG A 5 -10.97 -2.69 7.86
CA ARG A 5 -9.55 -2.53 8.21
C ARG A 5 -9.17 -1.09 7.91
N ARG A 6 -8.90 -0.32 8.97
CA ARG A 6 -8.35 1.03 8.85
C ARG A 6 -6.84 0.89 8.77
N PHE A 7 -6.28 1.20 7.62
CA PHE A 7 -4.84 1.40 7.47
C PHE A 7 -4.53 2.84 7.85
N THR A 8 -3.61 3.02 8.78
CA THR A 8 -3.14 4.35 9.17
C THR A 8 -2.33 4.96 8.02
N PRO A 9 -2.27 6.30 7.90
CA PRO A 9 -1.54 6.93 6.81
C PRO A 9 -0.04 6.57 6.82
N GLU A 10 0.55 6.36 8.00
CA GLU A 10 1.95 5.95 8.15
C GLU A 10 2.18 4.57 7.51
N PHE A 11 1.28 3.63 7.78
CA PHE A 11 1.36 2.28 7.23
C PHE A 11 1.24 2.28 5.70
N LYS A 12 0.38 3.13 5.12
CA LYS A 12 0.29 3.27 3.67
C LYS A 12 1.59 3.81 3.06
N ALA A 13 2.19 4.80 3.72
CA ALA A 13 3.44 5.41 3.29
C ALA A 13 4.61 4.41 3.35
N GLU A 14 4.73 3.63 4.43
CA GLU A 14 5.74 2.57 4.55
C GLU A 14 5.64 1.56 3.40
N LEU A 15 4.42 1.09 3.10
CA LEU A 15 4.22 0.11 2.03
C LEU A 15 4.57 0.67 0.65
N VAL A 16 4.16 1.92 0.37
CA VAL A 16 4.50 2.58 -0.89
C VAL A 16 6.00 2.81 -0.98
N PHE A 17 6.64 3.22 0.13
CA PHE A 17 8.08 3.40 0.21
C PHE A 17 8.84 2.09 -0.01
N GLU A 18 8.41 0.98 0.59
CA GLU A 18 9.02 -0.34 0.39
C GLU A 18 9.00 -0.75 -1.09
N VAL A 19 7.89 -0.47 -1.77
CA VAL A 19 7.75 -0.76 -3.21
C VAL A 19 8.57 0.21 -4.07
N LEU A 20 8.63 1.49 -3.73
CA LEU A 20 9.42 2.48 -4.45
C LEU A 20 10.94 2.27 -4.24
N SER A 21 11.33 1.84 -3.05
CA SER A 21 12.71 1.49 -2.70
C SER A 21 13.18 0.18 -3.34
N GLY A 22 12.27 -0.58 -3.97
CA GLY A 22 12.59 -1.85 -4.63
C GLY A 22 12.84 -3.01 -3.66
N VAL A 23 12.53 -2.84 -2.37
CA VAL A 23 12.69 -3.88 -1.34
C VAL A 23 11.72 -5.03 -1.58
N SER A 24 10.48 -4.71 -1.93
CA SER A 24 9.45 -5.69 -2.30
C SER A 24 8.68 -5.21 -3.53
N SER A 25 8.24 -6.14 -4.36
CA SER A 25 7.31 -5.80 -5.45
C SER A 25 5.90 -5.50 -4.93
N GLN A 26 5.14 -4.71 -5.67
CA GLN A 26 3.74 -4.40 -5.36
C GLN A 26 2.90 -5.66 -5.08
N ALA A 27 3.10 -6.73 -5.86
CA ALA A 27 2.41 -8.00 -5.69
C ALA A 27 2.79 -8.73 -4.38
N GLU A 28 4.07 -8.68 -3.97
CA GLU A 28 4.57 -9.26 -2.72
C GLU A 28 3.93 -8.56 -1.51
N VAL A 29 3.96 -7.23 -1.51
CA VAL A 29 3.35 -6.40 -0.48
C VAL A 29 1.85 -6.63 -0.40
N CYS A 30 1.19 -6.72 -1.56
CA CYS A 30 -0.22 -7.03 -1.68
C CYS A 30 -0.58 -8.39 -1.05
N ARG A 31 0.21 -9.44 -1.31
CA ARG A 31 0.01 -10.77 -0.72
C ARG A 31 0.29 -10.79 0.78
N ARG A 32 1.41 -10.20 1.22
CA ARG A 32 1.85 -10.16 2.62
C ARG A 32 0.85 -9.46 3.53
N HIS A 33 0.31 -8.34 3.08
CA HIS A 33 -0.61 -7.52 3.87
C HIS A 33 -2.09 -7.75 3.52
N ASN A 34 -2.36 -8.72 2.63
CA ASN A 34 -3.71 -9.04 2.14
C ASN A 34 -4.44 -7.78 1.61
N LEU A 35 -3.69 -6.96 0.87
CA LEU A 35 -4.17 -5.74 0.24
C LEU A 35 -4.69 -6.05 -1.15
N ASN A 36 -5.40 -5.10 -1.74
CA ASN A 36 -5.74 -5.16 -3.16
C ASN A 36 -4.70 -4.35 -3.94
N GLU A 37 -4.23 -4.84 -5.09
CA GLU A 37 -3.25 -4.13 -5.93
C GLU A 37 -3.75 -2.74 -6.32
N ASN A 38 -5.06 -2.59 -6.55
CA ASN A 38 -5.67 -1.29 -6.82
C ASN A 38 -5.51 -0.31 -5.66
N GLN A 39 -5.63 -0.76 -4.40
CA GLN A 39 -5.43 0.10 -3.22
C GLN A 39 -3.99 0.61 -3.16
N LEU A 40 -3.01 -0.26 -3.43
CA LEU A 40 -1.60 0.13 -3.40
C LEU A 40 -1.26 1.10 -4.55
N SER A 41 -1.84 0.90 -5.73
CA SER A 41 -1.69 1.82 -6.86
C SER A 41 -2.33 3.19 -6.58
N GLU A 42 -3.50 3.23 -5.94
CA GLU A 42 -4.11 4.48 -5.49
C GLU A 42 -3.23 5.21 -4.47
N TRP A 43 -2.66 4.49 -3.49
CA TRP A 43 -1.77 5.11 -2.50
C TRP A 43 -0.48 5.65 -3.13
N LYS A 44 0.08 4.94 -4.12
CA LYS A 44 1.21 5.45 -4.90
C LYS A 44 0.87 6.75 -5.61
N ARG A 45 -0.28 6.82 -6.29
CA ARG A 45 -0.75 8.05 -6.95
C ARG A 45 -0.92 9.19 -5.96
N HIS A 46 -1.60 8.94 -4.85
CA HIS A 46 -1.78 9.95 -3.80
C HIS A 46 -0.47 10.49 -3.21
N LEU A 47 0.59 9.68 -3.15
CA LEU A 47 1.92 10.12 -2.68
C LEU A 47 2.78 10.82 -3.73
N LEU A 48 2.57 10.52 -5.02
CA LEU A 48 3.31 11.14 -6.12
C LEU A 48 2.64 12.41 -6.67
N GLU A 49 1.32 12.52 -6.53
CA GLU A 49 0.53 13.68 -6.96
C GLU A 49 0.41 14.77 -5.88
N ASN A 50 1.07 14.61 -4.72
CA ASN A 50 1.11 15.58 -3.61
C ASN A 50 2.54 16.04 -3.32
#